data_AF-A0A0B6YZ72-F1
#
_entry.id   AF-A0A0B6YZ72-F1
#
_cell.length_a   1.000
_cell.length_b   1.000
_cell.length_c   1.000
_cell.angle_alpha   90.00
_cell.angle_beta   90.00
_cell.angle_gamma   90.00
#
_symmetry.space_group_name_H-M   'P 1'
#
loop_
_entity.id
_entity.type
_entity.pdbx_description
1 polymer ?
#
loop_
_entity_poly.entity_id
_entity_poly.type
_entity_poly.pdbx_seq_one_letter_code
_entity_poly.pdbx_strand_id
1 'polypeptide(L)'
;FHLFQLTSSFLAKSDLSSKDMKTEQISTLDTLKKFMEASTMGQYRVRLQMLLAFHCQLIHLDKSPVQELLLHMLWNIYQFYKQYQPCIEAEIKRLRTPIDKQLKGFVKIARWSDLNYWALKTSTEKTHRTVHKYIKEYQGVLNQPAKSMLGDKGDDLVTQAVRQLSSFPLQEKMTAFVTNVTQNLKSVNTEEQYINELPPTVSSEVPLLLRVPKLFRKMKNHLVKYVARSQHGRKVLVFDDFTGELIEEIHSLQGLQVDLTAEKEKQKSEARSLNLRKRKALADLFKYLTQIGLSYRKGVSGRAALGLNDALELPPLDLQAHPTLPVTTLWTGCESYFYRCISRYAQFSSAALSPSKELTMADIERVRGFIEHFSQLYVEQRIRLSSLASNFLSLRTLLASMNSLQQLSSHNLPPQTASCSWVMKTKQLTTQLNEGLLQFMLLLESCPTDQQELSLVAVHPSPLPADKLAPCALWC
;
A
#
# COMPACT_ATOMS: atom_id res chain seq x y z
N PHE A 1 -6.65 -8.65 -20.17
CA PHE A 1 -6.77 -10.11 -20.20
C PHE A 1 -5.82 -10.81 -19.24
N HIS A 2 -4.49 -10.75 -19.38
CA HIS A 2 -3.57 -11.45 -18.46
C HIS A 2 -3.74 -11.07 -16.98
N LEU A 3 -3.82 -9.78 -16.64
CA LEU A 3 -4.05 -9.36 -15.25
C LEU A 3 -5.39 -9.88 -14.72
N PHE A 4 -6.46 -9.81 -15.52
CA PHE A 4 -7.76 -10.36 -15.14
C PHE A 4 -7.69 -11.87 -14.88
N GLN A 5 -7.06 -12.64 -15.78
CA GLN A 5 -6.88 -14.07 -15.60
C GLN A 5 -6.06 -14.40 -14.35
N LEU A 6 -4.98 -13.66 -14.09
CA LEU A 6 -4.18 -13.79 -12.89
C LEU A 6 -5.01 -13.52 -11.63
N THR A 7 -5.76 -12.41 -11.58
CA THR A 7 -6.58 -12.08 -10.40
C THR A 7 -7.73 -13.07 -10.21
N SER A 8 -8.43 -13.44 -11.27
CA SER A 8 -9.56 -14.37 -11.19
C SER A 8 -9.11 -15.78 -10.81
N SER A 9 -8.00 -16.27 -11.39
CA SER A 9 -7.44 -17.57 -11.01
C SER A 9 -6.95 -17.60 -9.57
N PHE A 10 -6.43 -16.49 -9.04
CA PHE A 10 -6.03 -16.40 -7.64
C PHE A 10 -7.26 -16.45 -6.71
N LEU A 11 -8.32 -15.71 -7.05
CA LEU A 11 -9.57 -15.69 -6.29
C LEU A 11 -10.29 -17.05 -6.23
N ALA A 12 -10.19 -17.85 -7.30
CA ALA A 12 -10.81 -19.17 -7.36
C ALA A 12 -10.16 -20.22 -6.44
N LYS A 13 -9.05 -19.91 -5.75
CA LYS A 13 -8.24 -20.85 -4.97
C LYS A 13 -8.52 -20.79 -3.46
N SER A 14 -9.78 -20.64 -3.05
CA SER A 14 -10.19 -20.47 -1.65
C SER A 14 -9.81 -21.64 -0.72
N ASP A 15 -9.68 -22.86 -1.26
CA ASP A 15 -9.61 -24.10 -0.46
C ASP A 15 -8.21 -24.73 -0.43
N LEU A 16 -7.17 -23.99 -0.81
CA LEU A 16 -5.79 -24.50 -0.82
C LEU A 16 -5.21 -24.67 0.59
N SER A 17 -4.31 -25.65 0.74
CA SER A 17 -3.51 -25.79 1.96
C SER A 17 -2.65 -24.54 2.20
N SER A 18 -2.25 -24.30 3.45
CA SER A 18 -1.45 -23.12 3.82
C SER A 18 -0.08 -23.03 3.12
N LYS A 19 0.50 -24.17 2.72
CA LYS A 19 1.76 -24.22 1.96
C LYS A 19 1.53 -23.92 0.48
N ASP A 20 0.46 -24.47 -0.10
CA ASP A 20 0.14 -24.26 -1.51
C ASP A 20 -0.26 -22.80 -1.76
N MET A 21 -1.03 -22.22 -0.84
CA MET A 21 -1.41 -20.81 -0.92
C MET A 21 -0.20 -19.86 -0.85
N LYS A 22 0.82 -20.14 -0.02
CA LYS A 22 2.07 -19.37 -0.03
C LYS A 22 2.84 -19.47 -1.35
N THR A 23 2.84 -20.65 -1.97
CA THR A 23 3.51 -20.84 -3.26
C THR A 23 2.81 -20.04 -4.36
N GLU A 24 1.48 -20.02 -4.34
CA GLU A 24 0.66 -19.24 -5.25
C GLU A 24 0.81 -17.72 -5.06
N GLN A 25 0.93 -17.26 -3.81
CA GLN A 25 1.23 -15.86 -3.48
C GLN A 25 2.54 -15.42 -4.11
N ILE A 26 3.62 -16.17 -3.89
CA ILE A 26 4.95 -15.89 -4.44
C ILE A 26 4.90 -15.86 -5.97
N SER A 27 4.26 -16.86 -6.59
CA SER A 27 4.08 -16.92 -8.04
C SER A 27 3.32 -15.72 -8.61
N THR A 28 2.24 -15.31 -7.93
CA THR A 28 1.41 -14.17 -8.31
C THR A 28 2.20 -12.86 -8.19
N LEU A 29 2.90 -12.65 -7.07
CA LEU A 29 3.77 -11.49 -6.87
C LEU A 29 4.89 -11.43 -7.91
N ASP A 30 5.54 -12.54 -8.21
CA ASP A 30 6.57 -12.60 -9.25
C ASP A 30 6.02 -12.24 -10.62
N THR A 31 4.81 -12.68 -10.94
CA THR A 31 4.12 -12.32 -12.19
C THR A 31 3.78 -10.83 -12.25
N LEU A 32 3.26 -10.26 -11.16
CA LEU A 32 2.94 -8.83 -11.06
C LEU A 32 4.20 -7.94 -11.09
N LYS A 33 5.30 -8.35 -10.45
CA LYS A 33 6.60 -7.67 -10.55
C LYS A 33 7.12 -7.72 -11.98
N LYS A 34 7.12 -8.89 -12.64
CA LYS A 34 7.51 -9.03 -14.06
C LYS A 34 6.67 -8.14 -14.97
N PHE A 35 5.35 -8.02 -14.71
CA PHE A 35 4.47 -7.13 -15.45
C PHE A 35 4.94 -5.66 -15.40
N MET A 36 5.42 -5.19 -14.25
CA MET A 36 5.97 -3.84 -14.12
C MET A 36 7.40 -3.72 -14.67
N GLU A 37 8.28 -4.65 -14.34
CA GLU A 37 9.69 -4.63 -14.75
C GLU A 37 9.89 -4.81 -16.26
N ALA A 38 8.99 -5.50 -16.94
CA ALA A 38 9.02 -5.65 -18.40
C ALA A 38 8.38 -4.45 -19.13
N SER A 39 8.10 -3.34 -18.44
CA SER A 39 7.50 -2.16 -19.05
C SER A 39 8.52 -1.34 -19.82
N THR A 40 8.08 -0.72 -20.91
CA THR A 40 8.78 0.41 -21.51
C THR A 40 8.45 1.69 -20.75
N MET A 41 9.23 2.75 -20.95
CA MET A 41 8.95 4.04 -20.32
C MET A 41 7.57 4.58 -20.69
N GLY A 42 7.16 4.46 -21.96
CA GLY A 42 5.87 4.95 -22.43
C GLY A 42 4.66 4.20 -21.88
N GLN A 43 4.80 2.92 -21.56
CA GLN A 43 3.71 2.09 -21.03
C GLN A 43 3.61 2.11 -19.50
N TYR A 44 4.65 2.58 -18.81
CA TYR A 44 4.81 2.44 -17.36
C TYR A 44 3.62 2.98 -16.57
N ARG A 45 3.20 4.22 -16.88
CA ARG A 45 2.06 4.88 -16.23
C ARG A 45 0.76 4.10 -16.42
N VAL A 46 0.51 3.60 -17.62
CA VAL A 46 -0.73 2.85 -17.93
C VAL A 46 -0.73 1.53 -17.18
N ARG A 47 0.40 0.81 -17.12
CA ARG A 47 0.52 -0.42 -16.34
C ARG A 47 0.28 -0.20 -14.84
N LEU A 48 0.80 0.88 -14.27
CA LEU A 48 0.48 1.28 -12.89
C LEU A 48 -1.03 1.52 -12.69
N GLN A 49 -1.66 2.25 -13.61
CA GLN A 49 -3.10 2.52 -13.56
C GLN A 49 -3.93 1.23 -13.65
N MET A 50 -3.49 0.25 -14.45
CA MET A 50 -4.15 -1.06 -14.52
C MET A 50 -4.10 -1.77 -13.16
N LEU A 51 -2.95 -1.81 -12.48
CA LEU A 51 -2.84 -2.41 -11.16
C LEU A 51 -3.79 -1.75 -10.14
N LEU A 52 -3.86 -0.42 -10.15
CA LEU A 52 -4.79 0.32 -9.30
C LEU A 52 -6.25 0.02 -9.65
N ALA A 53 -6.60 -0.05 -10.93
CA ALA A 53 -7.96 -0.36 -11.36
C ALA A 53 -8.41 -1.75 -10.87
N PHE A 54 -7.55 -2.77 -10.98
CA PHE A 54 -7.84 -4.10 -10.43
C PHE A 54 -7.95 -4.08 -8.91
N HIS A 55 -7.10 -3.32 -8.21
CA HIS A 55 -7.25 -3.12 -6.77
C HIS A 55 -8.63 -2.52 -6.43
N CYS A 56 -9.05 -1.45 -7.12
CA CYS A 56 -10.36 -0.82 -6.92
C CYS A 56 -11.52 -1.78 -7.24
N GLN A 57 -11.39 -2.63 -8.26
CA GLN A 57 -12.37 -3.66 -8.56
C GLN A 57 -12.55 -4.63 -7.39
N LEU A 58 -11.44 -5.10 -6.78
CA LEU A 58 -11.48 -6.04 -5.66
C LEU A 58 -12.18 -5.47 -4.43
N ILE A 59 -12.15 -4.16 -4.20
CA ILE A 59 -12.86 -3.51 -3.07
C ILE A 59 -14.36 -3.78 -3.12
N HIS A 60 -14.92 -3.98 -4.31
CA HIS A 60 -16.35 -4.17 -4.53
C HIS A 60 -16.78 -5.65 -4.58
N LEU A 61 -15.83 -6.58 -4.44
CA LEU A 61 -16.13 -8.02 -4.37
C LEU A 61 -16.44 -8.45 -2.93
N ASP A 62 -17.04 -9.62 -2.79
CA ASP A 62 -17.30 -10.24 -1.49
C ASP A 62 -15.98 -10.44 -0.71
N LYS A 63 -16.02 -10.10 0.57
CA LYS A 63 -14.87 -10.19 1.45
C LYS A 63 -14.52 -11.66 1.70
N SER A 64 -13.30 -12.04 1.38
CA SER A 64 -12.72 -13.34 1.71
C SER A 64 -11.24 -13.18 2.04
N PRO A 65 -10.62 -14.11 2.81
CA PRO A 65 -9.19 -14.03 3.12
C PRO A 65 -8.30 -13.99 1.88
N VAL A 66 -8.68 -14.71 0.82
CA VAL A 66 -7.94 -14.73 -0.46
C VAL A 66 -8.10 -13.40 -1.21
N GLN A 67 -9.31 -12.82 -1.20
CA GLN A 67 -9.56 -11.51 -1.77
C GLN A 67 -8.77 -10.41 -1.05
N GLU A 68 -8.76 -10.41 0.29
CA GLU A 68 -8.05 -9.42 1.11
C GLU A 68 -6.54 -9.48 0.87
N LEU A 69 -5.99 -10.70 0.76
CA LEU A 69 -4.58 -10.89 0.45
C LEU A 69 -4.21 -10.34 -0.94
N LEU A 70 -5.03 -10.63 -1.97
CA LEU A 70 -4.80 -10.08 -3.31
C LEU A 70 -4.94 -8.55 -3.34
N LEU A 71 -5.87 -8.00 -2.56
CA LEU A 71 -6.06 -6.57 -2.38
C LEU A 71 -4.79 -5.92 -1.81
N HIS A 72 -4.18 -6.52 -0.79
CA HIS A 72 -2.91 -6.08 -0.19
C HIS A 72 -1.76 -6.12 -1.22
N MET A 73 -1.59 -7.25 -1.91
CA MET A 73 -0.53 -7.43 -2.91
C MET A 73 -0.61 -6.37 -4.03
N LEU A 74 -1.80 -6.13 -4.59
CA LEU A 74 -1.97 -5.14 -5.65
C LEU A 74 -1.70 -3.72 -5.16
N TRP A 75 -2.15 -3.35 -3.95
CA TRP A 75 -1.87 -2.04 -3.38
C TRP A 75 -0.38 -1.81 -3.18
N ASN A 76 0.28 -2.76 -2.52
CA ASN A 76 1.70 -2.63 -2.20
C ASN A 76 2.58 -2.63 -3.45
N ILE A 77 2.26 -3.45 -4.46
CA ILE A 77 2.97 -3.43 -5.75
C ILE A 77 2.75 -2.09 -6.45
N TYR A 78 1.50 -1.61 -6.49
CA TYR A 78 1.20 -0.31 -7.08
C TYR A 78 2.03 0.79 -6.41
N GLN A 79 2.02 0.89 -5.08
CA GLN A 79 2.77 1.92 -4.35
C GLN A 79 4.29 1.76 -4.49
N PHE A 80 4.80 0.52 -4.43
CA PHE A 80 6.23 0.24 -4.60
C PHE A 80 6.74 0.69 -5.97
N TYR A 81 6.00 0.46 -7.07
CA TYR A 81 6.44 0.90 -8.39
C TYR A 81 6.11 2.38 -8.66
N LYS A 82 5.03 2.92 -8.10
CA LYS A 82 4.65 4.33 -8.23
C LYS A 82 5.78 5.29 -7.82
N GLN A 83 6.63 4.91 -6.87
CA GLN A 83 7.76 5.74 -6.43
C GLN A 83 8.73 6.13 -7.57
N TYR A 84 8.83 5.32 -8.63
CA TYR A 84 9.72 5.59 -9.77
C TYR A 84 9.05 6.40 -10.89
N GLN A 85 7.73 6.57 -10.84
CA GLN A 85 6.98 7.27 -11.89
C GLN A 85 7.50 8.69 -12.16
N PRO A 86 7.78 9.56 -11.15
CA PRO A 86 8.26 10.91 -11.40
C PRO A 86 9.60 10.95 -12.15
N CYS A 87 10.51 10.03 -11.82
CA CYS A 87 11.83 9.93 -12.47
C CYS A 87 11.69 9.49 -13.94
N ILE A 88 10.82 8.51 -14.21
CA ILE A 88 10.54 8.05 -15.58
C ILE A 88 9.89 9.16 -16.41
N GLU A 89 8.93 9.90 -15.85
CA GLU A 89 8.29 11.03 -16.54
C GLU A 89 9.28 12.17 -16.82
N ALA A 90 10.19 12.45 -15.88
CA ALA A 90 11.26 13.43 -16.07
C ALA A 90 12.24 13.02 -17.19
N GLU A 91 12.63 11.75 -17.24
CA GLU A 91 13.54 11.24 -18.28
C GLU A 91 12.89 11.25 -19.67
N ILE A 92 11.61 10.85 -19.78
CA ILE A 92 10.85 10.98 -21.02
C ILE A 92 10.83 12.44 -21.47
N LYS A 93 10.58 13.39 -20.55
CA LYS A 93 10.57 14.82 -20.86
C LYS A 93 11.94 15.31 -21.34
N ARG A 94 13.02 14.88 -20.67
CA ARG A 94 14.40 15.22 -21.04
C ARG A 94 14.73 14.76 -22.46
N LEU A 95 14.42 13.51 -22.79
CA LEU A 95 14.66 12.91 -24.10
C LEU A 95 13.73 13.46 -25.20
N ARG A 96 12.49 13.84 -24.85
CA ARG A 96 11.53 14.46 -25.78
C ARG A 96 11.93 15.88 -26.19
N THR A 97 12.55 16.64 -25.28
CA THR A 97 12.87 18.07 -25.47
C THR A 97 13.67 18.36 -26.75
N PRO A 98 14.78 17.66 -27.08
CA PRO A 98 15.51 17.91 -28.33
C PRO A 98 14.67 17.60 -29.57
N ILE A 99 13.86 16.54 -29.55
CA ILE A 99 12.97 16.16 -30.66
C ILE A 99 11.91 17.25 -30.88
N ASP A 100 11.27 17.72 -29.81
CA ASP A 100 10.29 18.82 -29.87
C ASP A 100 10.91 20.11 -30.40
N LYS A 101 12.15 20.44 -29.99
CA LYS A 101 12.89 21.59 -30.50
C LYS A 101 13.17 21.48 -32.01
N GLN A 102 13.60 20.31 -32.47
CA GLN A 102 13.87 20.08 -33.90
C GLN A 102 12.59 20.13 -34.73
N LEU A 103 11.51 19.51 -34.26
CA LEU A 103 10.20 19.56 -34.92
C LEU A 103 9.66 21.00 -35.01
N LYS A 104 9.71 21.77 -33.92
CA LYS A 104 9.32 23.19 -33.91
C LYS A 104 10.19 24.02 -34.86
N GLY A 105 11.49 23.75 -34.91
CA GLY A 105 12.41 24.38 -35.86
C GLY A 105 12.02 24.09 -37.31
N PHE A 106 11.71 22.83 -37.62
CA PHE A 106 11.24 22.42 -38.94
C PHE A 106 9.93 23.12 -39.32
N VAL A 107 8.92 23.13 -38.43
CA VAL A 107 7.63 23.80 -38.67
C VAL A 107 7.80 25.31 -38.92
N LYS A 108 8.73 25.98 -38.24
CA LYS A 108 9.01 27.42 -38.48
C LYS A 108 9.56 27.69 -39.89
N ILE A 109 10.33 26.76 -40.44
CA ILE A 109 10.98 26.89 -41.74
C ILE A 109 10.06 26.39 -42.86
N ALA A 110 9.21 25.41 -42.57
CA ALA A 110 8.22 24.85 -43.47
C ALA A 110 7.08 25.86 -43.73
N ARG A 111 7.38 26.92 -44.49
CA ARG A 111 6.37 27.83 -45.05
C ARG A 111 5.86 27.27 -46.36
N TRP A 112 4.57 27.46 -46.60
CA TRP A 112 3.96 27.17 -47.89
C TRP A 112 4.48 28.16 -48.93
N SER A 113 4.90 27.67 -50.09
CA SER A 113 5.24 28.52 -51.23
C SER A 113 4.27 28.22 -52.38
N ASP A 114 3.53 29.24 -52.82
CA ASP A 114 2.47 29.12 -53.83
C ASP A 114 3.02 29.11 -55.28
N LEU A 115 4.26 28.63 -55.48
CA LEU A 115 4.98 28.81 -56.75
C LEU A 115 4.60 27.79 -57.85
N ASN A 116 4.33 26.51 -57.51
CA ASN A 116 3.92 25.47 -58.48
C ASN A 116 3.40 24.18 -57.79
N TYR A 117 2.45 23.45 -58.38
CA TYR A 117 1.90 22.17 -57.85
C TYR A 117 2.99 21.13 -57.54
N TRP A 118 3.97 20.98 -58.44
CA TRP A 118 5.06 20.03 -58.24
C TRP A 118 5.92 20.37 -57.03
N ALA A 119 6.20 21.66 -56.80
CA ALA A 119 6.92 22.14 -55.63
C ALA A 119 6.13 21.89 -54.34
N LEU A 120 4.80 22.10 -54.38
CA LEU A 120 3.91 21.81 -53.26
C LEU A 120 3.88 20.32 -52.92
N LYS A 121 3.78 19.43 -53.92
CA LYS A 121 3.80 17.98 -53.75
C LYS A 121 5.10 17.53 -53.07
N THR A 122 6.26 17.96 -53.59
CA THR A 122 7.57 17.59 -53.03
C THR A 122 7.76 18.14 -51.61
N SER A 123 7.32 19.37 -51.33
CA SER A 123 7.36 19.95 -49.99
C SER A 123 6.50 19.18 -48.99
N THR A 124 5.30 18.77 -49.42
CA THR A 124 4.37 17.94 -48.64
C THR A 124 4.97 16.58 -48.33
N GLU A 125 5.53 15.88 -49.33
CA GLU A 125 6.19 14.59 -49.13
C GLU A 125 7.38 14.70 -48.16
N LYS A 126 8.20 15.75 -48.29
CA LYS A 126 9.33 16.02 -47.38
C LYS A 126 8.84 16.27 -45.95
N THR A 127 7.75 17.01 -45.80
CA THR A 127 7.10 17.26 -44.50
C THR A 127 6.63 15.97 -43.86
N HIS A 128 5.90 15.13 -44.60
CA HIS A 128 5.47 13.81 -44.11
C HIS A 128 6.65 12.93 -43.67
N ARG A 129 7.70 12.82 -44.49
CA ARG A 129 8.90 12.04 -44.15
C ARG A 129 9.60 12.57 -42.89
N THR A 130 9.69 13.89 -42.76
CA THR A 130 10.36 14.54 -41.62
C THR A 130 9.56 14.36 -40.33
N VAL A 131 8.24 14.57 -40.36
CA VAL A 131 7.36 14.31 -39.22
C VAL A 131 7.41 12.83 -38.83
N HIS A 132 7.36 11.92 -39.81
CA HIS A 132 7.47 10.48 -39.55
C HIS A 132 8.79 10.11 -38.87
N LYS A 133 9.91 10.71 -39.30
CA LYS A 133 11.22 10.55 -38.65
C LYS A 133 11.16 10.93 -37.17
N TYR A 134 10.63 12.10 -36.84
CA TYR A 134 10.51 12.54 -35.44
C TYR A 134 9.54 11.69 -34.61
N ILE A 135 8.46 11.19 -35.22
CA ILE A 135 7.58 10.21 -34.59
C ILE A 135 8.36 8.93 -34.26
N LYS A 136 9.17 8.42 -35.19
CA LYS A 136 9.99 7.22 -34.98
C LYS A 136 11.05 7.42 -33.91
N GLU A 137 11.72 8.56 -33.88
CA GLU A 137 12.67 8.92 -32.83
C GLU A 137 11.99 8.95 -31.45
N TYR A 138 10.81 9.58 -31.34
CA TYR A 138 10.08 9.63 -30.08
C TYR A 138 9.51 8.26 -29.67
N GLN A 139 9.03 7.45 -30.63
CA GLN A 139 8.68 6.04 -30.38
C GLN A 139 9.89 5.26 -29.84
N GLY A 140 11.09 5.52 -30.38
CA GLY A 140 12.34 4.96 -29.88
C GLY A 140 12.58 5.30 -28.41
N VAL A 141 12.38 6.56 -28.02
CA VAL A 141 12.45 7.00 -26.61
C VAL A 141 11.44 6.26 -25.74
N LEU A 142 10.17 6.20 -26.16
CA LEU A 142 9.10 5.57 -25.39
C LEU A 142 9.27 4.05 -25.24
N ASN A 143 9.93 3.39 -26.19
CA ASN A 143 10.16 1.95 -26.21
C ASN A 143 11.39 1.53 -25.39
N GLN A 144 12.18 2.47 -24.87
CA GLN A 144 13.28 2.13 -23.98
C GLN A 144 12.76 1.40 -22.72
N PRO A 145 13.47 0.38 -22.21
CA PRO A 145 13.06 -0.34 -21.00
C PRO A 145 13.00 0.59 -19.79
N ALA A 146 11.90 0.55 -19.03
CA ALA A 146 11.78 1.29 -17.77
C ALA A 146 12.66 0.69 -16.66
N LYS A 147 13.05 -0.59 -16.81
CA LYS A 147 13.85 -1.33 -15.82
C LYS A 147 15.18 -0.64 -15.47
N SER A 148 15.80 0.07 -16.41
CA SER A 148 17.05 0.81 -16.17
C SER A 148 16.90 1.98 -15.19
N MET A 149 15.67 2.44 -14.98
CA MET A 149 15.32 3.54 -14.07
C MET A 149 14.86 3.04 -12.69
N LEU A 150 14.71 1.72 -12.51
CA LEU A 150 14.37 1.12 -11.23
C LEU A 150 15.65 0.99 -10.38
N GLY A 151 15.55 1.30 -9.08
CA GLY A 151 16.70 1.30 -8.15
C GLY A 151 17.41 2.66 -8.02
N ASP A 152 18.57 2.69 -7.36
CA ASP A 152 19.24 3.92 -6.88
C ASP A 152 19.78 4.88 -7.94
N LYS A 153 19.70 4.59 -9.25
CA LYS A 153 20.06 5.58 -10.27
C LYS A 153 19.15 6.82 -10.26
N GLY A 154 17.95 6.69 -9.66
CA GLY A 154 17.02 7.80 -9.44
C GLY A 154 17.22 8.54 -8.11
N ASP A 155 18.20 8.15 -7.29
CA ASP A 155 18.27 8.59 -5.89
C ASP A 155 18.62 10.08 -5.76
N ASP A 156 19.31 10.72 -6.71
CA ASP A 156 19.51 12.18 -6.62
C ASP A 156 18.21 12.97 -6.82
N LEU A 157 17.34 12.56 -7.75
CA LEU A 157 16.05 13.23 -7.99
C LEU A 157 14.98 12.82 -6.97
N VAL A 158 14.97 11.56 -6.55
CA VAL A 158 14.05 11.05 -5.52
C VAL A 158 14.49 11.51 -4.13
N THR A 159 15.79 11.52 -3.82
CA THR A 159 16.32 12.14 -2.60
C THR A 159 16.26 13.66 -2.67
N GLN A 160 16.34 14.33 -3.82
CA GLN A 160 16.01 15.76 -3.91
C GLN A 160 14.52 16.03 -3.71
N ALA A 161 13.62 15.25 -4.31
CA ALA A 161 12.18 15.38 -4.08
C ALA A 161 11.83 15.08 -2.62
N VAL A 162 12.46 14.05 -2.03
CA VAL A 162 12.33 13.74 -0.60
C VAL A 162 13.02 14.78 0.25
N ARG A 163 14.15 15.40 -0.12
CA ARG A 163 14.80 16.55 0.57
C ARG A 163 13.94 17.80 0.53
N GLN A 164 13.27 18.05 -0.59
CA GLN A 164 12.25 19.08 -0.71
C GLN A 164 11.05 18.76 0.18
N LEU A 165 10.62 17.49 0.25
CA LEU A 165 9.59 17.01 1.19
C LEU A 165 10.08 16.92 2.66
N SER A 166 11.40 16.82 2.89
CA SER A 166 12.13 16.70 4.18
C SER A 166 12.82 18.00 4.59
N SER A 167 12.43 19.11 3.96
CA SER A 167 12.04 20.31 4.71
C SER A 167 10.79 20.04 5.58
N PHE A 168 10.61 18.80 6.04
CA PHE A 168 9.52 18.33 6.85
C PHE A 168 9.81 18.90 8.23
N PRO A 169 9.10 19.96 8.65
CA PRO A 169 9.39 20.55 9.94
C PRO A 169 8.69 19.66 10.97
N LEU A 170 9.24 18.47 11.24
CA LEU A 170 8.63 17.46 12.12
C LEU A 170 8.30 18.09 13.47
N GLN A 171 9.19 18.94 13.97
CA GLN A 171 8.98 19.71 15.19
C GLN A 171 7.73 20.61 15.10
N GLU A 172 7.57 21.40 14.04
CA GLU A 172 6.40 22.25 13.85
C GLU A 172 5.12 21.43 13.67
N LYS A 173 5.17 20.38 12.84
CA LYS A 173 4.03 19.47 12.60
C LYS A 173 3.62 18.74 13.87
N MET A 174 4.56 18.28 14.68
CA MET A 174 4.30 17.61 15.94
C MET A 174 3.74 18.59 16.98
N THR A 175 4.25 19.82 17.03
CA THR A 175 3.71 20.89 17.88
C THR A 175 2.28 21.23 17.47
N ALA A 176 2.01 21.36 16.18
CA ALA A 176 0.68 21.58 15.63
C ALA A 176 -0.26 20.42 15.96
N PHE A 177 0.20 19.17 15.83
CA PHE A 177 -0.57 17.98 16.20
C PHE A 177 -0.95 17.99 17.68
N VAL A 178 0.02 18.17 18.58
CA VAL A 178 -0.22 18.21 20.03
C VAL A 178 -1.18 19.34 20.40
N THR A 179 -1.01 20.51 19.78
CA THR A 179 -1.87 21.69 20.00
C THR A 179 -3.30 21.42 19.55
N ASN A 180 -3.48 20.90 18.33
CA ASN A 180 -4.78 20.58 17.75
C ASN A 180 -5.52 19.51 18.58
N VAL A 181 -4.86 18.40 18.91
CA VAL A 181 -5.43 17.35 19.77
C VAL A 181 -5.82 17.91 21.14
N THR A 182 -4.98 18.74 21.74
CA THR A 182 -5.26 19.35 23.04
C THR A 182 -6.42 20.33 22.99
N GLN A 183 -6.52 21.14 21.93
CA GLN A 183 -7.63 22.07 21.72
C GLN A 183 -8.94 21.33 21.48
N ASN A 184 -8.95 20.30 20.64
CA ASN A 184 -10.13 19.46 20.41
C ASN A 184 -10.59 18.77 21.69
N LEU A 185 -9.66 18.20 22.47
CA LEU A 185 -10.01 17.62 23.77
C LEU A 185 -10.61 18.66 24.73
N LYS A 186 -10.16 19.92 24.68
CA LYS A 186 -10.73 20.98 25.51
C LYS A 186 -12.13 21.40 25.05
N SER A 187 -12.37 21.47 23.74
CA SER A 187 -13.64 21.92 23.15
C SER A 187 -14.79 20.91 23.28
N VAL A 188 -14.51 19.63 23.49
CA VAL A 188 -15.57 18.63 23.74
C VAL A 188 -16.29 18.96 25.06
N ASN A 189 -17.56 19.32 24.93
CA ASN A 189 -18.47 19.57 26.03
C ASN A 189 -19.23 18.30 26.41
N THR A 190 -19.53 18.16 27.70
CA THR A 190 -20.50 17.16 28.14
C THR A 190 -21.88 17.76 27.96
N GLU A 191 -22.77 17.08 27.25
CA GLU A 191 -24.17 17.49 27.12
C GLU A 191 -24.91 17.12 28.41
N GLU A 192 -24.60 17.84 29.50
CA GLU A 192 -25.18 17.62 30.84
C GLU A 192 -26.72 17.71 30.84
N GLN A 193 -27.28 18.41 29.85
CA GLN A 193 -28.73 18.54 29.63
C GLN A 193 -29.42 17.18 29.47
N TYR A 194 -28.89 16.26 28.66
CA TYR A 194 -29.51 14.95 28.45
C TYR A 194 -29.48 14.04 29.69
N ILE A 195 -28.51 14.23 30.59
CA ILE A 195 -28.42 13.45 31.83
C ILE A 195 -29.43 13.98 32.86
N ASN A 196 -29.73 15.27 32.84
CA ASN A 196 -30.73 15.87 33.70
C ASN A 196 -32.17 15.57 33.25
N GLU A 197 -32.37 15.21 31.98
CA GLU A 197 -33.67 14.84 31.38
C GLU A 197 -33.98 13.33 31.48
N LEU A 198 -33.11 12.52 32.12
CA LEU A 198 -33.32 11.08 32.26
C LEU A 198 -34.55 10.76 33.14
N PRO A 199 -35.38 9.76 32.79
CA PRO A 199 -36.48 9.31 33.63
C PRO A 199 -35.99 8.84 35.01
N PRO A 200 -36.73 9.12 36.09
CA PRO A 200 -36.33 8.75 37.45
C PRO A 200 -36.17 7.24 37.67
N THR A 201 -36.87 6.41 36.90
CA THR A 201 -36.70 4.95 36.86
C THR A 201 -35.29 4.53 36.41
N VAL A 202 -34.77 5.15 35.35
CA VAL A 202 -33.42 4.86 34.82
C VAL A 202 -32.33 5.37 35.77
N SER A 203 -32.57 6.52 36.42
CA SER A 203 -31.65 7.06 37.43
C SER A 203 -31.51 6.16 38.66
N SER A 204 -32.57 5.45 39.05
CA SER A 204 -32.56 4.51 40.17
C SER A 204 -31.86 3.19 39.85
N GLU A 205 -32.00 2.69 38.61
CA GLU A 205 -31.36 1.44 38.17
C GLU A 205 -29.87 1.61 37.88
N VAL A 206 -29.44 2.78 37.39
CA VAL A 206 -28.05 3.04 37.00
C VAL A 206 -27.50 4.34 37.63
N PRO A 207 -27.26 4.36 38.96
CA PRO A 207 -26.82 5.57 39.67
C PRO A 207 -25.44 6.10 39.23
N LEU A 208 -24.65 5.27 38.55
CA LEU A 208 -23.35 5.67 37.99
C LEU A 208 -23.49 6.66 36.82
N LEU A 209 -24.64 6.70 36.11
CA LEU A 209 -24.87 7.63 35.00
C LEU A 209 -24.83 9.10 35.46
N LEU A 210 -25.33 9.38 36.67
CA LEU A 210 -25.29 10.71 37.27
C LEU A 210 -23.86 11.23 37.53
N ARG A 211 -22.88 10.33 37.63
CA ARG A 211 -21.46 10.68 37.82
C ARG A 211 -20.71 10.92 36.51
N VAL A 212 -21.30 10.61 35.35
CA VAL A 212 -20.66 10.71 34.04
C VAL A 212 -20.08 12.10 33.76
N PRO A 213 -20.76 13.24 34.04
CA PRO A 213 -20.19 14.56 33.76
C PRO A 213 -18.89 14.82 34.52
N LYS A 214 -18.88 14.48 35.82
CA LYS A 214 -17.72 14.63 36.68
C LYS A 214 -16.57 13.72 36.24
N LEU A 215 -16.86 12.46 35.92
CA LEU A 215 -15.85 11.48 35.48
C LEU A 215 -15.28 11.85 34.11
N PHE A 216 -16.13 12.26 33.17
CA PHE A 216 -15.73 12.71 31.84
C PHE A 216 -14.81 13.94 31.91
N ARG A 217 -15.16 14.93 32.73
CA ARG A 217 -14.30 16.12 32.96
C ARG A 217 -12.94 15.73 33.55
N LYS A 218 -12.90 14.79 34.50
CA LYS A 218 -11.64 14.26 35.05
C LYS A 218 -10.81 13.56 33.97
N MET A 219 -11.41 12.63 33.22
CA MET A 219 -10.76 11.92 32.12
C MET A 219 -10.17 12.90 31.10
N LYS A 220 -10.94 13.89 30.65
CA LYS A 220 -10.53 14.96 29.73
C LYS A 220 -9.31 15.71 30.24
N ASN A 221 -9.33 16.14 31.51
CA ASN A 221 -8.21 16.84 32.13
C ASN A 221 -6.95 15.96 32.22
N HIS A 222 -7.09 14.66 32.50
CA HIS A 222 -5.97 13.72 32.50
C HIS A 222 -5.39 13.51 31.10
N LEU A 223 -6.24 13.33 30.08
CA LEU A 223 -5.81 13.17 28.69
C LEU A 223 -5.07 14.41 28.17
N VAL A 224 -5.61 15.61 28.43
CA VAL A 224 -4.94 16.87 28.06
C VAL A 224 -3.57 16.98 28.72
N LYS A 225 -3.45 16.68 30.01
CA LYS A 225 -2.17 16.69 30.72
C LYS A 225 -1.19 15.66 30.16
N TYR A 226 -1.69 14.45 29.85
CA TYR A 226 -0.87 13.38 29.30
C TYR A 226 -0.32 13.72 27.91
N VAL A 227 -1.18 14.19 27.01
CA VAL A 227 -0.78 14.57 25.63
C VAL A 227 0.22 15.72 25.67
N ALA A 228 -0.05 16.78 26.43
CA ALA A 228 0.82 17.96 26.51
C ALA A 228 2.18 17.68 27.16
N ARG A 229 2.27 16.68 28.06
CA ARG A 229 3.52 16.33 28.77
C ARG A 229 4.20 15.07 28.23
N SER A 230 3.69 14.51 27.14
CA SER A 230 4.21 13.24 26.61
C SER A 230 5.66 13.39 26.14
N GLN A 231 6.55 12.59 26.72
CA GLN A 231 7.95 12.55 26.29
C GLN A 231 8.15 11.84 24.94
N HIS A 232 7.13 11.12 24.45
CA HIS A 232 7.23 10.34 23.21
C HIS A 232 7.56 11.23 22.03
N GLY A 233 6.91 12.39 21.91
CA GLY A 233 7.19 13.32 20.84
C GLY A 233 8.65 13.77 20.83
N ARG A 234 9.20 14.13 22.00
CA ARG A 234 10.61 14.51 22.12
C ARG A 234 11.55 13.37 21.70
N LYS A 235 11.26 12.13 22.06
CA LYS A 235 12.06 10.96 21.65
C LYS A 235 12.06 10.77 20.13
N VAL A 236 10.92 11.00 19.48
CA VAL A 236 10.82 10.94 18.01
C VAL A 236 11.67 12.02 17.36
N LEU A 237 11.61 13.27 17.86
CA LEU A 237 12.45 14.37 17.36
C LEU A 237 13.94 14.07 17.50
N VAL A 238 14.38 13.65 18.68
CA VAL A 238 15.80 13.32 18.93
C VAL A 238 16.28 12.19 18.00
N PHE A 239 15.42 11.23 17.69
CA PHE A 239 15.76 10.17 16.76
C PHE A 239 15.87 10.68 15.31
N ASP A 240 14.96 11.57 14.89
CA ASP A 240 14.99 12.21 13.58
C ASP A 240 16.27 13.04 13.40
N ASP A 241 16.59 13.89 14.39
CA ASP A 241 17.82 14.71 14.42
C ASP A 241 19.07 13.83 14.28
N PHE A 242 19.16 12.75 15.07
CA PHE A 242 20.26 11.78 14.98
C PHE A 242 20.38 11.15 13.59
N THR A 243 19.26 10.81 12.93
CA THR A 243 19.32 10.28 11.56
C THR A 243 19.78 11.32 10.54
N GLY A 244 19.45 12.59 10.75
CA GLY A 244 19.96 13.71 9.97
C GLY A 244 21.47 13.87 10.10
N GLU A 245 21.98 13.94 11.33
CA GLU A 245 23.41 14.01 11.63
C GLU A 245 24.19 12.83 11.00
N LEU A 246 23.64 11.62 11.08
CA LEU A 246 24.24 10.43 10.47
C LEU A 246 24.34 10.54 8.94
N ILE A 247 23.30 11.07 8.28
CA ILE A 247 23.31 11.28 6.83
C ILE A 247 24.37 12.31 6.44
N GLU A 248 24.47 13.42 7.20
CA GLU A 248 25.49 14.44 6.96
C GLU A 248 26.91 13.90 7.14
N GLU A 249 27.15 13.10 8.18
CA GLU A 249 28.44 12.45 8.42
C GLU A 249 28.80 11.48 7.27
N ILE A 250 27.85 10.66 6.80
CA ILE A 250 28.05 9.76 5.66
C ILE A 250 28.46 10.56 4.40
N HIS A 251 27.76 11.65 4.11
CA HIS A 251 28.04 12.50 2.95
C HIS A 251 29.43 13.16 3.06
N SER A 252 29.77 13.66 4.25
CA SER A 252 31.10 14.23 4.55
C SER A 252 32.21 13.20 4.32
N LEU A 253 32.05 11.97 4.82
CA LEU A 253 33.02 10.89 4.65
C LEU A 253 33.15 10.39 3.20
N GLN A 254 32.05 10.42 2.43
CA GLN A 254 32.06 10.08 1.00
C GLN A 254 32.77 11.15 0.15
N GLY A 255 32.65 12.43 0.53
CA GLY A 255 33.30 13.55 -0.17
C GLY A 255 34.81 13.63 0.01
N LEU A 256 35.39 12.92 0.99
CA LEU A 256 36.84 12.89 1.20
C LEU A 256 37.57 12.19 0.04
N GLN A 257 38.46 12.91 -0.65
CA GLN A 257 39.30 12.39 -1.73
C GLN A 257 40.78 12.53 -1.39
N VAL A 258 41.60 11.66 -1.97
CA VAL A 258 43.06 11.74 -1.89
C VAL A 258 43.54 12.82 -2.84
N ASP A 259 44.50 13.64 -2.41
CA ASP A 259 45.08 14.64 -3.29
C ASP A 259 45.96 13.96 -4.34
N LEU A 260 45.48 13.92 -5.58
CA LEU A 260 46.18 13.31 -6.70
C LEU A 260 47.40 14.12 -7.16
N THR A 261 47.57 15.36 -6.67
CA THR A 261 48.72 16.21 -6.98
C THR A 261 49.92 15.94 -6.06
N ALA A 262 49.71 15.26 -4.93
CA ALA A 262 50.76 14.91 -3.97
C ALA A 262 51.64 13.75 -4.46
N GLU A 263 52.81 13.55 -3.83
CA GLU A 263 53.70 12.42 -4.11
C GLU A 263 53.02 11.06 -3.84
N LYS A 264 53.40 10.02 -4.59
CA LYS A 264 52.80 8.67 -4.47
C LYS A 264 52.84 8.08 -3.05
N GLU A 265 53.89 8.36 -2.28
CA GLU A 265 53.98 7.96 -0.86
C GLU A 265 52.93 8.67 0.00
N LYS A 266 52.79 10.00 -0.18
CA LYS A 266 51.77 10.82 0.50
C LYS A 266 50.35 10.38 0.12
N GLN A 267 50.09 10.16 -1.18
CA GLN A 267 48.82 9.61 -1.66
C GLN A 267 48.46 8.28 -0.97
N LYS A 268 49.42 7.35 -0.86
CA LYS A 268 49.21 6.07 -0.16
C LYS A 268 48.92 6.28 1.33
N SER A 269 49.63 7.21 1.97
CA SER A 269 49.43 7.51 3.40
C SER A 269 48.07 8.16 3.68
N GLU A 270 47.63 9.08 2.82
CA GLU A 270 46.32 9.73 2.90
C GLU A 270 45.20 8.73 2.66
N ALA A 271 45.33 7.88 1.64
CA ALA A 271 44.37 6.81 1.37
C ALA A 271 44.20 5.88 2.59
N ARG A 272 45.31 5.52 3.27
CA ARG A 272 45.27 4.73 4.51
C ARG A 272 44.58 5.47 5.66
N SER A 273 44.91 6.75 5.85
CA SER A 273 44.28 7.59 6.87
C SER A 273 42.77 7.73 6.66
N LEU A 274 42.34 7.97 5.41
CA LEU A 274 40.93 8.05 5.03
C LEU A 274 40.19 6.72 5.28
N ASN A 275 40.81 5.59 4.92
CA ASN A 275 40.23 4.27 5.17
C ASN A 275 40.07 4.02 6.69
N LEU A 276 41.09 4.36 7.49
CA LEU A 276 41.03 4.25 8.95
C LEU A 276 39.90 5.11 9.54
N ARG A 277 39.72 6.35 9.05
CA ARG A 277 38.62 7.23 9.47
C ARG A 277 37.26 6.63 9.16
N LYS A 278 37.07 6.08 7.95
CA LYS A 278 35.81 5.39 7.56
C LYS A 278 35.54 4.16 8.42
N ARG A 279 36.56 3.35 8.72
CA ARG A 279 36.43 2.18 9.62
C ARG A 279 36.09 2.57 11.04
N LYS A 280 36.69 3.65 11.56
CA LYS A 280 36.38 4.18 12.89
C LYS A 280 34.92 4.65 12.95
N ALA A 281 34.47 5.43 11.96
CA ALA A 281 33.09 5.89 11.88
C ALA A 281 32.10 4.72 11.82
N LEU A 282 32.38 3.67 11.04
CA LEU A 282 31.58 2.45 11.01
C LEU A 282 31.52 1.75 12.38
N ALA A 283 32.65 1.62 13.06
CA ALA A 283 32.72 1.00 14.38
C ALA A 283 31.95 1.79 15.43
N ASP A 284 32.02 3.12 15.38
CA ASP A 284 31.27 4.01 16.27
C ASP A 284 29.77 3.96 15.96
N LEU A 285 29.37 3.91 14.68
CA LEU A 285 27.99 3.67 14.28
C LEU A 285 27.44 2.37 14.88
N PHE A 286 28.19 1.26 14.83
CA PHE A 286 27.73 0.02 15.46
C PHE A 286 27.52 0.14 16.98
N LYS A 287 28.35 0.93 17.67
CA LYS A 287 28.15 1.20 19.11
C LYS A 287 26.87 1.99 19.34
N TYR A 288 26.64 3.05 18.56
CA TYR A 288 25.43 3.86 18.64
C TYR A 288 24.17 3.04 18.35
N LEU A 289 24.16 2.24 17.28
CA LEU A 289 23.03 1.34 16.96
C LEU A 289 22.74 0.38 18.12
N THR A 290 23.77 -0.10 18.82
CA THR A 290 23.60 -0.95 20.00
C THR A 290 23.01 -0.17 21.19
N GLN A 291 23.47 1.05 21.42
CA GLN A 291 22.99 1.91 22.51
C GLN A 291 21.51 2.29 22.36
N ILE A 292 21.05 2.54 21.13
CA ILE A 292 19.63 2.82 20.85
C ILE A 292 18.74 1.56 20.91
N GLY A 293 19.32 0.39 21.18
CA GLY A 293 18.59 -0.87 21.41
C GLY A 293 18.54 -1.83 20.22
N LEU A 294 19.28 -1.56 19.13
CA LEU A 294 19.39 -2.53 18.03
C LEU A 294 20.43 -3.61 18.36
N SER A 295 20.22 -4.82 17.81
CA SER A 295 21.13 -5.93 18.02
C SER A 295 21.37 -6.67 16.71
N TYR A 296 22.61 -6.63 16.22
CA TYR A 296 22.96 -7.39 15.02
C TYR A 296 22.77 -8.90 15.21
N ARG A 297 23.03 -9.43 16.43
CA ARG A 297 22.84 -10.85 16.73
C ARG A 297 21.39 -11.28 16.59
N LYS A 298 20.44 -10.46 17.06
CA LYS A 298 19.00 -10.72 16.87
C LYS A 298 18.63 -10.77 15.39
N GLY A 299 19.22 -9.91 14.57
CA GLY A 299 18.98 -9.94 13.12
C GLY A 299 19.61 -11.14 12.42
N VAL A 300 20.82 -11.54 12.81
CA VAL A 300 21.51 -12.71 12.22
C VAL A 300 20.82 -14.03 12.59
N SER A 301 20.44 -14.20 13.86
CA SER A 301 19.76 -15.41 14.34
C SER A 301 18.27 -15.41 14.04
N GLY A 302 17.69 -14.26 13.73
CA GLY A 302 16.29 -14.10 13.41
C GLY A 302 15.96 -14.58 12.00
N ARG A 303 14.67 -14.82 11.75
CA ARG A 303 14.18 -15.01 10.38
C ARG A 303 14.34 -13.69 9.63
N ALA A 304 14.79 -13.74 8.38
CA ALA A 304 14.76 -12.59 7.49
C ALA A 304 13.31 -12.08 7.42
N ALA A 305 13.08 -10.85 7.88
CA ALA A 305 11.74 -10.28 8.03
C ALA A 305 11.32 -9.41 6.85
N LEU A 306 12.27 -9.06 5.97
CA LEU A 306 12.02 -8.18 4.83
C LEU A 306 12.46 -8.78 3.49
N GLY A 307 11.97 -9.97 3.16
CA GLY A 307 11.87 -10.31 1.75
C GLY A 307 11.00 -9.28 1.03
N LEU A 308 11.36 -8.88 -0.19
CA LEU A 308 10.52 -7.99 -1.00
C LEU A 308 9.08 -8.54 -1.10
N ASN A 309 8.93 -9.86 -1.23
CA ASN A 309 7.62 -10.50 -1.26
C ASN A 309 6.87 -10.35 0.07
N ASP A 310 7.52 -10.64 1.20
CA ASP A 310 6.91 -10.48 2.53
C ASP A 310 6.40 -9.04 2.74
N ALA A 311 7.18 -8.06 2.29
CA ALA A 311 6.83 -6.64 2.40
C ALA A 311 5.61 -6.25 1.54
N LEU A 312 5.46 -6.89 0.38
CA LEU A 312 4.36 -6.66 -0.56
C LEU A 312 3.06 -7.36 -0.13
N GLU A 313 3.11 -8.29 0.82
CA GLU A 313 1.95 -8.98 1.38
C GLU A 313 1.36 -8.28 2.61
N LEU A 314 2.09 -7.32 3.19
CA LEU A 314 1.68 -6.64 4.41
C LEU A 314 0.34 -5.91 4.25
N PRO A 315 -0.48 -5.81 5.31
CA PRO A 315 -1.67 -4.97 5.30
C PRO A 315 -1.30 -3.53 4.87
N PRO A 316 -1.99 -2.98 3.85
CA PRO A 316 -1.74 -1.64 3.38
C PRO A 316 -2.11 -0.65 4.49
N LEU A 317 -1.42 0.50 4.48
CA LEU A 317 -1.65 1.56 5.43
C LEU A 317 -1.49 2.89 4.71
N ASP A 318 -2.62 3.53 4.44
CA ASP A 318 -2.67 4.86 3.84
C ASP A 318 -3.62 5.76 4.63
N LEU A 319 -3.04 6.62 5.48
CA LEU A 319 -3.81 7.63 6.22
C LEU A 319 -4.07 8.89 5.40
N GLN A 320 -3.43 9.08 4.24
CA GLN A 320 -3.71 10.22 3.35
C GLN A 320 -5.11 10.14 2.74
N ALA A 321 -5.64 8.92 2.57
CA ALA A 321 -7.04 8.68 2.19
C ALA A 321 -8.06 9.24 3.20
N HIS A 322 -7.62 9.58 4.42
CA HIS A 322 -8.47 10.13 5.48
C HIS A 322 -7.95 11.50 5.95
N PRO A 323 -8.12 12.57 5.17
CA PRO A 323 -7.56 13.90 5.45
C PRO A 323 -8.12 14.55 6.73
N THR A 324 -9.28 14.10 7.21
CA THR A 324 -9.90 14.58 8.44
C THR A 324 -9.21 14.10 9.72
N LEU A 325 -8.29 13.14 9.64
CA LEU A 325 -7.61 12.64 10.82
C LEU A 325 -6.50 13.61 11.26
N PRO A 326 -6.42 13.96 12.57
CA PRO A 326 -5.36 14.84 13.07
C PRO A 326 -3.93 14.35 12.78
N VAL A 327 -3.74 13.03 12.67
CA VAL A 327 -2.44 12.38 12.43
C VAL A 327 -2.00 12.45 10.96
N THR A 328 -2.89 12.79 10.02
CA THR A 328 -2.58 12.73 8.58
C THR A 328 -1.44 13.67 8.17
N THR A 329 -1.30 14.81 8.85
CA THR A 329 -0.21 15.77 8.65
C THR A 329 1.17 15.22 9.03
N LEU A 330 1.21 14.34 10.04
CA LEU A 330 2.40 13.60 10.46
C LEU A 330 2.68 12.39 9.56
N TRP A 331 1.65 11.83 8.92
CA TRP A 331 1.78 10.67 8.04
C TRP A 331 2.41 10.98 6.67
N THR A 332 2.39 12.25 6.24
CA THR A 332 2.88 12.66 4.92
C THR A 332 4.33 12.23 4.72
N GLY A 333 4.57 11.38 3.72
CA GLY A 333 5.90 10.87 3.38
C GLY A 333 6.29 9.53 4.04
N CYS A 334 5.60 9.10 5.11
CA CYS A 334 5.92 7.85 5.81
C CYS A 334 5.79 6.63 4.90
N GLU A 335 4.72 6.57 4.10
CA GLU A 335 4.49 5.46 3.16
C GLU A 335 5.55 5.40 2.06
N SER A 336 5.92 6.55 1.49
CA SER A 336 6.98 6.63 0.48
C SER A 336 8.33 6.19 1.06
N TYR A 337 8.66 6.61 2.29
CA TYR A 337 9.89 6.22 2.96
C TYR A 337 9.97 4.71 3.19
N PHE A 338 8.85 4.07 3.56
CA PHE A 338 8.76 2.63 3.74
C PHE A 338 9.09 1.85 2.45
N TYR A 339 8.45 2.19 1.32
CA TYR A 339 8.75 1.52 0.04
C TYR A 339 10.16 1.78 -0.47
N ARG A 340 10.75 2.93 -0.12
CA ARG A 340 12.17 3.21 -0.39
C ARG A 340 13.09 2.34 0.46
N CYS A 341 12.78 2.15 1.75
CA CYS A 341 13.51 1.21 2.61
C CYS A 341 13.49 -0.21 2.04
N ILE A 342 12.34 -0.68 1.55
CA ILE A 342 12.22 -1.99 0.89
C ILE A 342 13.10 -2.05 -0.37
N SER A 343 13.08 -1.01 -1.21
CA SER A 343 13.93 -0.95 -2.41
C SER A 343 15.41 -1.01 -2.07
N ARG A 344 15.87 -0.19 -1.11
CA ARG A 344 17.26 -0.19 -0.65
C ARG A 344 17.65 -1.50 0.02
N TYR A 345 16.73 -2.16 0.72
CA TYR A 345 16.97 -3.48 1.31
C TYR A 345 17.20 -4.55 0.22
N ALA A 346 16.41 -4.53 -0.86
CA ALA A 346 16.61 -5.45 -1.99
C ALA A 346 17.97 -5.22 -2.68
N GLN A 347 18.36 -3.95 -2.85
CA GLN A 347 19.67 -3.58 -3.40
C GLN A 347 20.82 -4.00 -2.47
N PHE A 348 20.69 -3.75 -1.16
CA PHE A 348 21.63 -4.19 -0.14
C PHE A 348 21.79 -5.71 -0.17
N SER A 349 20.69 -6.45 -0.27
CA SER A 349 20.72 -7.92 -0.33
C SER A 349 21.53 -8.42 -1.52
N SER A 350 21.40 -7.77 -2.68
CA SER A 350 22.22 -8.10 -3.86
C SER A 350 23.68 -7.67 -3.70
N ALA A 351 23.95 -6.50 -3.12
CA ALA A 351 25.31 -6.00 -2.89
C ALA A 351 26.06 -6.81 -1.82
N ALA A 352 25.36 -7.32 -0.81
CA ALA A 352 25.94 -8.15 0.25
C ALA A 352 26.46 -9.50 -0.26
N LEU A 353 26.01 -9.97 -1.44
CA LEU A 353 26.56 -11.17 -2.10
C LEU A 353 27.94 -10.94 -2.70
N SER A 354 28.30 -9.68 -3.00
CA SER A 354 29.61 -9.31 -3.55
C SER A 354 30.15 -8.07 -2.82
N PRO A 355 30.57 -8.22 -1.55
CA PRO A 355 31.00 -7.09 -0.73
C PRO A 355 32.32 -6.50 -1.22
N SER A 356 32.54 -5.22 -0.90
CA SER A 356 33.82 -4.55 -1.15
C SER A 356 34.97 -5.26 -0.41
N LYS A 357 36.14 -5.34 -1.06
CA LYS A 357 37.37 -5.88 -0.47
C LYS A 357 37.85 -5.07 0.75
N GLU A 358 37.31 -3.87 0.96
CA GLU A 358 37.66 -3.01 2.10
C GLU A 358 36.96 -3.42 3.41
N LEU A 359 35.89 -4.22 3.32
CA LEU A 359 35.08 -4.67 4.45
C LEU A 359 35.45 -6.11 4.82
N THR A 360 35.49 -6.40 6.12
CA THR A 360 35.67 -7.79 6.59
C THR A 360 34.33 -8.52 6.58
N MET A 361 34.36 -9.85 6.55
CA MET A 361 33.12 -10.64 6.62
C MET A 361 32.34 -10.39 7.93
N ALA A 362 33.07 -10.13 9.03
CA ALA A 362 32.46 -9.76 10.31
C ALA A 362 31.73 -8.40 10.23
N ASP A 363 32.26 -7.44 9.47
CA ASP A 363 31.58 -6.16 9.25
C ASP A 363 30.28 -6.37 8.46
N ILE A 364 30.32 -7.20 7.40
CA ILE A 364 29.14 -7.52 6.59
C ILE A 364 28.06 -8.20 7.43
N GLU A 365 28.44 -9.16 8.27
CA GLU A 365 27.51 -9.85 9.17
C GLU A 365 26.85 -8.88 10.16
N ARG A 366 27.64 -7.95 10.74
CA ARG A 366 27.10 -6.91 11.64
C ARG A 366 26.15 -5.97 10.93
N VAL A 367 26.52 -5.46 9.76
CA VAL A 367 25.67 -4.58 8.94
C VAL A 367 24.35 -5.29 8.62
N ARG A 368 24.43 -6.52 8.10
CA ARG A 368 23.25 -7.34 7.79
C ARG A 368 22.37 -7.54 9.02
N GLY A 369 22.96 -7.91 10.15
CA GLY A 369 22.23 -8.13 11.38
C GLY A 369 21.52 -6.88 11.90
N PHE A 370 22.17 -5.71 11.87
CA PHE A 370 21.53 -4.46 12.30
C PHE A 370 20.39 -4.06 11.37
N ILE A 371 20.59 -4.15 10.06
CA ILE A 371 19.55 -3.88 9.06
C ILE A 371 18.37 -4.81 9.29
N GLU A 372 18.61 -6.12 9.47
CA GLU A 372 17.57 -7.13 9.65
C GLU A 372 16.77 -6.94 10.95
N HIS A 373 17.44 -6.66 12.06
CA HIS A 373 16.72 -6.40 13.32
C HIS A 373 15.90 -5.10 13.25
N PHE A 374 16.42 -4.05 12.61
CA PHE A 374 15.66 -2.81 12.45
C PHE A 374 14.46 -3.01 11.50
N SER A 375 14.69 -3.74 10.41
CA SER A 375 13.70 -4.32 9.49
C SER A 375 12.50 -4.92 10.23
N GLN A 376 12.77 -5.87 11.11
CA GLN A 376 11.77 -6.55 11.93
C GLN A 376 10.91 -5.57 12.72
N LEU A 377 11.56 -4.61 13.39
CA LEU A 377 10.88 -3.65 14.26
C LEU A 377 9.89 -2.77 13.50
N TYR A 378 10.29 -2.17 12.37
CA TYR A 378 9.38 -1.27 11.65
C TYR A 378 8.30 -2.01 10.85
N VAL A 379 8.55 -3.25 10.40
CA VAL A 379 7.51 -4.10 9.80
C VAL A 379 6.47 -4.49 10.84
N GLU A 380 6.89 -4.94 12.01
CA GLU A 380 5.98 -5.27 13.10
C GLU A 380 5.15 -4.05 13.53
N GLN A 381 5.80 -2.88 13.64
CA GLN A 381 5.10 -1.62 13.90
C GLN A 381 4.08 -1.29 12.82
N ARG A 382 4.40 -1.49 11.53
CA ARG A 382 3.46 -1.24 10.42
C ARG A 382 2.24 -2.17 10.50
N ILE A 383 2.42 -3.45 10.80
CA ILE A 383 1.31 -4.40 10.97
C ILE A 383 0.40 -3.94 12.13
N ARG A 384 1.00 -3.64 13.29
CA ARG A 384 0.26 -3.14 14.46
C ARG A 384 -0.46 -1.83 14.16
N LEU A 385 0.18 -0.92 13.44
CA LEU A 385 -0.38 0.38 13.08
C LEU A 385 -1.52 0.25 12.07
N SER A 386 -1.43 -0.67 11.11
CA SER A 386 -2.53 -0.97 10.17
C SER A 386 -3.76 -1.50 10.91
N SER A 387 -3.57 -2.45 11.85
CA SER A 387 -4.66 -2.93 12.72
C SER A 387 -5.25 -1.80 13.57
N LEU A 388 -4.40 -0.97 14.19
CA LEU A 388 -4.86 0.18 14.99
C LEU A 388 -5.63 1.19 14.13
N ALA A 389 -5.16 1.51 12.94
CA ALA A 389 -5.82 2.43 12.02
C ALA A 389 -7.18 1.89 11.58
N SER A 390 -7.27 0.60 11.23
CA SER A 390 -8.52 -0.05 10.87
C SER A 390 -9.55 0.00 12.01
N ASN A 391 -9.12 -0.34 13.23
CA ASN A 391 -9.97 -0.26 14.43
C ASN A 391 -10.41 1.18 14.72
N PHE A 392 -9.50 2.14 14.57
CA PHE A 392 -9.79 3.56 14.80
C PHE A 392 -10.77 4.12 13.77
N LEU A 393 -10.61 3.78 12.49
CA LEU A 393 -11.56 4.14 11.43
C LEU A 393 -12.93 3.50 11.67
N SER A 394 -12.96 2.22 12.05
CA SER A 394 -14.21 1.52 12.41
C SER A 394 -14.93 2.21 13.57
N LEU A 395 -14.21 2.59 14.63
CA LEU A 395 -14.77 3.35 15.74
C LEU A 395 -15.33 4.71 15.28
N ARG A 396 -14.63 5.42 14.38
CA ARG A 396 -15.14 6.69 13.83
C ARG A 396 -16.40 6.50 13.00
N THR A 397 -16.48 5.45 12.19
CA THR A 397 -17.68 5.12 11.43
C THR A 397 -18.85 4.82 12.36
N LEU A 398 -18.63 4.04 13.42
CA LEU A 398 -19.65 3.76 14.43
C LEU A 398 -20.11 5.04 15.15
N LEU A 399 -19.18 5.91 15.55
CA LEU A 399 -19.50 7.20 16.18
C LEU A 399 -20.27 8.11 15.22
N ALA A 400 -19.90 8.16 13.94
CA ALA A 400 -20.64 8.92 12.94
C ALA A 400 -22.07 8.39 12.78
N SER A 401 -22.25 7.06 12.75
CA SER A 401 -23.58 6.43 12.74
C SER A 401 -24.39 6.78 13.98
N MET A 402 -23.77 6.79 15.18
CA MET A 402 -24.44 7.19 16.43
C MET A 402 -24.89 8.66 16.39
N ASN A 403 -24.04 9.56 15.89
CA ASN A 403 -24.40 10.98 15.75
C ASN A 403 -25.56 11.15 14.75
N SER A 404 -25.56 10.40 13.65
CA SER A 404 -26.68 10.38 12.70
C SER A 404 -27.98 9.86 13.35
N LEU A 405 -27.89 8.87 14.24
CA LEU A 405 -29.04 8.38 15.02
C LEU A 405 -29.59 9.43 15.99
N GLN A 406 -28.73 10.23 16.63
CA GLN A 406 -29.15 11.33 17.52
C GLN A 406 -29.93 12.43 16.77
N GLN A 407 -29.63 12.64 15.48
CA GLN A 407 -30.36 13.58 14.63
C GLN A 407 -31.71 13.05 14.15
N LEU A 408 -31.96 11.74 14.25
CA LEU A 408 -33.26 11.16 13.96
C LEU A 408 -34.15 11.31 15.20
N SER A 409 -35.23 12.10 15.11
CA SER A 409 -36.26 12.09 16.15
C SER A 409 -36.82 10.67 16.33
N SER A 410 -37.35 10.35 17.52
CA SER A 410 -38.01 9.06 17.81
C SER A 410 -39.07 8.65 16.79
N HIS A 411 -39.66 9.60 16.06
CA HIS A 411 -40.62 9.39 14.97
C HIS A 411 -39.99 9.00 13.62
N ASN A 412 -38.68 9.15 13.43
CA ASN A 412 -37.96 8.86 12.18
C ASN A 412 -37.26 7.51 12.18
N LEU A 413 -37.18 6.83 13.33
CA LEU A 413 -36.70 5.46 13.41
C LEU A 413 -37.83 4.54 12.95
N PRO A 414 -37.63 3.71 11.90
CA PRO A 414 -38.65 2.77 11.49
C PRO A 414 -39.01 1.85 12.68
N PRO A 415 -40.29 1.51 12.87
CA PRO A 415 -40.73 0.73 14.01
C PRO A 415 -39.99 -0.62 14.05
N GLN A 416 -39.02 -0.75 14.95
CA GLN A 416 -38.05 -1.85 14.96
C GLN A 416 -38.71 -3.22 15.06
N THR A 417 -39.77 -3.33 15.85
CA THR A 417 -40.58 -4.55 15.98
C THR A 417 -41.33 -4.87 14.68
N ALA A 418 -41.94 -3.89 14.04
CA ALA A 418 -42.64 -4.07 12.78
C ALA A 418 -41.67 -4.39 11.63
N SER A 419 -40.52 -3.70 11.55
CA SER A 419 -39.45 -3.99 10.60
C SER A 419 -38.88 -5.39 10.80
N CYS A 420 -38.61 -5.82 12.04
CA CYS A 420 -38.20 -7.18 12.36
C CYS A 420 -39.26 -8.20 11.92
N SER A 421 -40.54 -7.92 12.18
CA SER A 421 -41.65 -8.79 11.74
C SER A 421 -41.73 -8.89 10.21
N TRP A 422 -41.49 -7.79 9.49
CA TRP A 422 -41.43 -7.77 8.04
C TRP A 422 -40.25 -8.59 7.52
N VAL A 423 -39.06 -8.41 8.08
CA VAL A 423 -37.87 -9.20 7.71
C VAL A 423 -38.11 -10.68 7.94
N MET A 424 -38.69 -11.06 9.08
CA MET A 424 -39.02 -12.47 9.36
C MET A 424 -40.05 -13.02 8.38
N LYS A 425 -41.11 -12.27 8.06
CA LYS A 425 -42.11 -12.66 7.05
C LYS A 425 -41.51 -12.79 5.66
N THR A 426 -40.69 -11.84 5.24
CA THR A 426 -40.00 -11.88 3.94
C THR A 426 -39.05 -13.07 3.88
N LYS A 427 -38.29 -13.33 4.94
CA LYS A 427 -37.44 -14.52 5.04
C LYS A 427 -38.25 -15.80 4.89
N GLN A 428 -39.35 -15.92 5.63
CA GLN A 428 -40.25 -17.08 5.56
C GLN A 428 -40.83 -17.27 4.14
N LEU A 429 -41.34 -16.20 3.52
CA LEU A 429 -41.86 -16.23 2.14
C LEU A 429 -40.77 -16.63 1.14
N THR A 430 -39.55 -16.11 1.29
CA THR A 430 -38.43 -16.43 0.39
C THR A 430 -38.00 -17.88 0.55
N THR A 431 -37.97 -18.40 1.78
CA THR A 431 -37.72 -19.83 2.04
C THR A 431 -38.79 -20.70 1.41
N GLN A 432 -40.08 -20.37 1.59
CA GLN A 432 -41.20 -21.10 1.00
C GLN A 432 -41.17 -21.05 -0.54
N LEU A 433 -40.87 -19.89 -1.12
CA LEU A 433 -40.72 -19.74 -2.57
C LEU A 433 -39.57 -20.61 -3.09
N ASN A 434 -38.43 -20.61 -2.41
CA ASN A 434 -37.28 -21.42 -2.79
C ASN A 434 -37.58 -22.91 -2.68
N GLU A 435 -38.22 -23.36 -1.60
CA GLU A 435 -38.68 -24.74 -1.44
C GLU A 435 -39.69 -25.14 -2.52
N GLY A 436 -40.66 -24.27 -2.83
CA GLY A 436 -41.64 -24.49 -3.90
C GLY A 436 -41.01 -24.55 -5.29
N LEU A 437 -40.02 -23.68 -5.57
CA LEU A 437 -39.26 -23.71 -6.82
C LEU A 437 -38.42 -24.97 -6.94
N LEU A 438 -37.79 -25.43 -5.85
CA LEU A 438 -37.06 -26.70 -5.82
C LEU A 438 -38.00 -27.89 -6.07
N GLN A 439 -39.18 -27.91 -5.45
CA GLN A 439 -40.20 -28.92 -5.71
C GLN A 439 -40.70 -28.89 -7.16
N PHE A 440 -40.90 -27.70 -7.72
CA PHE A 440 -41.30 -27.53 -9.12
C PHE A 440 -40.21 -27.96 -10.08
N MET A 441 -38.94 -27.67 -9.79
CA MET A 441 -37.81 -28.19 -10.56
C MET A 441 -37.74 -29.71 -10.51
N LEU A 442 -37.90 -30.32 -9.32
CA LEU A 442 -37.98 -31.77 -9.15
C LEU A 442 -39.11 -32.37 -9.99
N LEU A 443 -40.27 -31.71 -10.06
CA LEU A 443 -41.38 -32.13 -10.90
C LEU A 443 -41.03 -32.05 -12.40
N LEU A 444 -40.38 -30.97 -12.84
CA LEU A 444 -39.94 -30.83 -14.23
C LEU A 444 -38.88 -31.86 -14.62
N GLU A 445 -37.96 -32.18 -13.72
CA GLU A 445 -36.97 -33.25 -13.88
C GLU A 445 -37.59 -34.65 -13.87
N SER A 446 -38.78 -34.77 -13.28
CA SER A 446 -39.58 -36.00 -13.27
C SER A 446 -40.46 -36.16 -14.51
N CYS A 447 -40.56 -35.14 -15.37
CA CYS A 447 -41.30 -35.24 -16.61
C CYS A 447 -40.53 -36.13 -17.60
N PRO A 448 -41.18 -37.14 -18.21
CA PRO A 448 -40.53 -38.00 -19.19
C PRO A 448 -40.08 -37.16 -20.38
N THR A 449 -38.80 -37.26 -20.73
CA THR A 449 -38.28 -36.72 -21.98
C THR A 449 -38.65 -37.68 -23.11
N ASP A 450 -38.98 -37.17 -24.30
CA ASP A 450 -39.48 -37.89 -25.49
C ASP A 450 -38.59 -39.05 -26.01
N GLN A 451 -37.55 -39.44 -25.29
CA GLN A 451 -36.65 -40.56 -25.60
C GLN A 451 -36.85 -41.81 -24.74
N GLN A 452 -37.81 -41.81 -23.80
CA GLN A 452 -38.13 -42.98 -22.97
C GLN A 452 -39.41 -43.71 -23.42
N GLU A 453 -39.56 -43.91 -24.73
CA GLU A 453 -40.43 -44.99 -25.21
C GLU A 453 -39.60 -46.29 -25.33
N LEU A 454 -40.11 -47.35 -24.69
CA LEU A 454 -39.85 -48.77 -24.94
C LEU A 454 -38.56 -49.39 -24.34
N SER A 455 -38.57 -49.66 -23.03
CA SER A 455 -38.08 -50.98 -22.57
C SER A 455 -38.91 -51.49 -21.39
N LEU A 456 -39.59 -52.61 -21.63
CA LEU A 456 -40.41 -53.38 -20.70
C LEU A 456 -39.52 -54.13 -19.70
N VAL A 457 -39.07 -53.50 -18.61
CA VAL A 457 -38.85 -54.14 -17.28
C VAL A 457 -38.96 -53.03 -16.23
N ALA A 458 -39.97 -53.12 -15.35
CA ALA A 458 -40.27 -52.13 -14.31
C ALA A 458 -39.12 -51.94 -13.31
N VAL A 459 -38.71 -50.70 -12.99
CA VAL A 459 -38.04 -50.39 -11.71
C VAL A 459 -38.22 -48.90 -11.33
N HIS A 460 -39.43 -48.51 -10.89
CA HIS A 460 -39.72 -47.59 -9.77
C HIS A 460 -41.13 -46.98 -9.94
N PRO A 461 -42.00 -47.00 -8.92
CA PRO A 461 -43.28 -46.29 -8.98
C PRO A 461 -43.13 -44.77 -8.77
N SER A 462 -41.91 -44.27 -8.57
CA SER A 462 -41.67 -42.86 -8.30
C SER A 462 -41.37 -42.13 -9.60
N PRO A 463 -42.03 -40.99 -9.87
CA PRO A 463 -41.68 -40.12 -10.98
C PRO A 463 -40.30 -39.44 -10.76
N LEU A 464 -39.72 -39.52 -9.57
CA LEU A 464 -38.44 -38.89 -9.21
C LEU A 464 -37.22 -39.78 -9.57
N PRO A 465 -36.10 -39.18 -10.02
CA PRO A 465 -34.83 -39.88 -10.23
C PRO A 465 -34.34 -40.63 -8.97
N ALA A 466 -33.82 -41.85 -9.13
CA ALA A 466 -33.42 -42.74 -8.03
C ALA A 466 -32.31 -42.17 -7.13
N ASP A 467 -31.43 -41.34 -7.67
CA ASP A 467 -30.36 -40.62 -6.96
C ASP A 467 -30.89 -39.53 -6.01
N LYS A 468 -32.15 -39.13 -6.19
CA LYS A 468 -32.84 -38.15 -5.32
C LYS A 468 -33.81 -38.80 -4.33
N LEU A 469 -33.93 -40.13 -4.34
CA LEU A 469 -34.73 -40.89 -3.39
C LEU A 469 -33.90 -41.29 -2.16
N ALA A 470 -34.52 -41.27 -0.98
CA ALA A 470 -33.89 -41.80 0.22
C ALA A 470 -33.61 -43.31 0.05
N PRO A 471 -32.53 -43.87 0.62
CA PRO A 471 -32.15 -45.27 0.43
C PRO A 471 -33.27 -46.26 0.76
N CYS A 472 -34.12 -45.95 1.73
CA CYS A 472 -35.28 -46.75 2.12
C CYS A 472 -36.42 -46.76 1.11
N ALA A 473 -36.52 -45.76 0.23
CA ALA A 473 -37.51 -45.70 -0.83
C ALA A 473 -37.11 -46.56 -2.05
N LEU A 474 -35.84 -46.96 -2.16
CA LEU A 474 -35.29 -47.81 -3.24
C LEU A 474 -35.50 -49.31 -3.00
N TRP A 475 -36.14 -49.70 -1.88
CA TRP A 475 -36.26 -51.09 -1.41
C TRP A 475 -37.69 -51.67 -1.54
N CYS A 476 -38.57 -51.06 -2.33
CA CYS A 476 -39.92 -51.57 -2.63
C CYS A 476 -40.09 -51.90 -4.10
#